data_AF-C4JHN8-F1
#
_entry.id   AF-C4JHN8-F1
#
_cell.length_a   1.000
_cell.length_b   1.000
_cell.length_c   1.000
_cell.angle_alpha   90.00
_cell.angle_beta   90.00
_cell.angle_gamma   90.00
#
_symmetry.space_group_name_H-M   'P 1'
#
loop_
_entity.id
_entity.type
_entity.pdbx_description
1 polymer ?
#
loop_
_entity_poly.entity_id
_entity_poly.type
_entity_poly.pdbx_seq_one_letter_code
_entity_poly.pdbx_strand_id
1 'polypeptide(L)'
;MATPTLNKTSKLLPVPLSTAVRHSDPFVLIERQSRQLQDDLQLLLDAQSAGLSAGLSNTANDYRSTGSSTPTPSHLASPRTTMTIPIRQPTRKKISLKGARRGILKSMDELLTLKEEERRIVDVEIGHRRDAVREVDAFISKQKGLESVLTEAQREHESLRIQNLQRESRNLEKHIMDLENQLGEMKARHRQMLNEITHLQNSIDSKLSSYRESLALVHKDVQIYLQSPPIQPLRFTTSDTPTFYTLHPKRRTLEMAKEHWHNEGTLLRQRRRKADHEISALKEGGRTWHKVISTISSFETSMQKKMSQIIRGFSGS
;
A
#
# COMPACT_ATOMS: atom_id res chain seq x y z
N MET A 1 -10.02 26.80 23.89
CA MET A 1 -9.31 28.09 24.12
C MET A 1 -8.40 28.36 22.94
N ALA A 2 -8.23 29.65 22.61
CA ALA A 2 -7.44 30.25 21.51
C ALA A 2 -8.11 30.32 20.13
N THR A 3 -8.90 31.38 19.94
CA THR A 3 -9.05 32.15 18.69
C THR A 3 -7.94 33.23 18.62
N PRO A 4 -7.95 34.19 17.67
CA PRO A 4 -7.86 34.13 16.21
C PRO A 4 -6.79 35.12 15.67
N THR A 5 -6.70 35.32 14.35
CA THR A 5 -6.26 36.51 13.55
C THR A 5 -5.66 36.00 12.22
N LEU A 6 -5.80 36.59 11.03
CA LEU A 6 -6.13 37.95 10.60
C LEU A 6 -6.49 37.91 9.09
N ASN A 7 -7.04 39.03 8.59
CA ASN A 7 -6.99 39.52 7.20
C ASN A 7 -8.20 39.27 6.28
N LYS A 8 -9.29 39.93 6.67
CA LYS A 8 -10.01 40.95 5.88
C LYS A 8 -9.31 41.36 4.57
N THR A 9 -9.86 40.92 3.44
CA THR A 9 -9.76 41.65 2.16
C THR A 9 -11.16 41.86 1.59
N SER A 10 -11.42 43.14 1.35
CA SER A 10 -12.56 43.76 0.69
C SER A 10 -13.10 42.95 -0.50
N LYS A 11 -14.30 42.40 -0.37
CA LYS A 11 -15.19 42.19 -1.52
C LYS A 11 -16.15 43.36 -1.55
N LEU A 12 -15.77 44.35 -2.35
CA LEU A 12 -16.63 45.46 -2.73
C LEU A 12 -17.93 44.88 -3.33
N LEU A 13 -19.04 45.48 -2.92
CA LEU A 13 -20.37 45.25 -3.45
C LEU A 13 -20.34 45.21 -4.99
N PRO A 14 -21.06 44.28 -5.65
CA PRO A 14 -21.32 44.44 -7.05
C PRO A 14 -22.22 45.67 -7.21
N VAL A 15 -21.70 46.70 -7.86
CA VAL A 15 -22.52 47.79 -8.38
C VAL A 15 -23.48 47.15 -9.38
N PRO A 16 -24.81 47.19 -9.18
CA PRO A 16 -25.69 47.00 -10.30
C PRO A 16 -25.58 48.29 -11.12
N LEU A 17 -24.72 48.31 -12.14
CA LEU A 17 -24.99 49.14 -13.32
C LEU A 17 -26.18 48.50 -14.05
N SER A 18 -27.33 48.47 -13.38
CA SER A 18 -28.60 48.54 -14.06
C SER A 18 -28.91 50.02 -14.11
N THR A 19 -28.13 50.75 -14.93
CA THR A 19 -28.73 51.82 -15.69
C THR A 19 -29.82 51.11 -16.49
N ALA A 20 -31.03 51.08 -15.94
CA ALA A 20 -32.23 50.91 -16.71
C ALA A 20 -32.23 52.09 -17.69
N VAL A 21 -31.45 51.94 -18.75
CA VAL A 21 -31.68 52.60 -20.02
C VAL A 21 -33.13 52.24 -20.25
N ARG A 22 -34.00 53.23 -20.01
CA ARG A 22 -35.38 53.11 -20.40
C ARG A 22 -35.30 52.96 -21.91
N HIS A 23 -35.27 51.72 -22.38
CA HIS A 23 -35.50 51.38 -23.76
C HIS A 23 -36.95 51.81 -23.98
N SER A 24 -37.11 53.10 -24.28
CA SER A 24 -38.35 53.62 -24.77
C SER A 24 -38.52 52.91 -26.09
N ASP A 25 -39.41 51.92 -26.11
CA ASP A 25 -39.69 51.16 -27.30
C ASP A 25 -40.08 52.16 -28.41
N PRO A 26 -39.23 52.33 -29.45
CA PRO A 26 -39.49 53.31 -30.49
C PRO A 26 -40.80 53.00 -31.22
N PHE A 27 -41.24 51.74 -31.21
CA PHE A 27 -42.51 51.32 -31.79
C PHE A 27 -43.72 51.88 -31.05
N VAL A 28 -43.65 52.08 -29.73
CA VAL A 28 -44.76 52.64 -28.94
C VAL A 28 -45.04 54.10 -29.32
N LEU A 29 -43.99 54.86 -29.63
CA LEU A 29 -44.13 56.26 -30.07
C LEU A 29 -44.70 56.33 -31.49
N ILE A 30 -44.23 55.48 -32.38
CA ILE A 30 -44.74 55.36 -33.76
C ILE A 30 -46.20 54.92 -33.76
N GLU A 31 -46.56 53.92 -32.96
CA GLU A 31 -47.93 53.41 -32.88
C GLU A 31 -48.90 54.49 -32.41
N ARG A 32 -48.51 55.27 -31.40
CA ARG A 32 -49.31 56.40 -30.90
C ARG A 32 -49.50 57.47 -31.97
N GLN A 33 -48.45 57.84 -32.68
CA GLN A 33 -48.53 58.83 -33.77
C GLN A 33 -49.36 58.31 -34.95
N SER A 34 -49.23 57.02 -35.28
CA SER A 34 -50.03 56.37 -36.32
C SER A 34 -51.52 56.38 -35.98
N ARG A 35 -51.88 56.05 -34.73
CA ARG A 35 -53.27 56.09 -34.27
C ARG A 35 -53.84 57.50 -34.32
N GLN A 36 -53.08 58.50 -33.88
CA GLN A 36 -53.51 59.90 -33.97
C GLN A 36 -53.75 60.34 -35.42
N LEU A 37 -52.85 60.02 -36.36
CA LEU A 37 -53.02 60.35 -37.77
C LEU A 37 -54.20 59.62 -38.42
N GLN A 38 -54.49 58.39 -37.98
CA GLN A 38 -55.67 57.62 -38.42
C GLN A 38 -56.98 58.25 -37.92
N ASP A 39 -57.03 58.64 -36.64
CA ASP A 39 -58.19 59.34 -36.07
C ASP A 39 -58.44 60.69 -36.77
N ASP A 40 -57.36 61.44 -37.05
CA ASP A 40 -57.43 62.70 -37.79
C ASP A 40 -57.90 62.49 -39.24
N LEU A 41 -57.43 61.42 -39.92
CA LEU A 41 -57.91 61.03 -41.24
C LEU A 41 -59.39 60.70 -41.25
N GLN A 42 -59.86 59.90 -40.28
CA GLN A 42 -61.28 59.54 -40.16
C GLN A 42 -62.15 60.78 -39.95
N LEU A 43 -61.73 61.70 -39.07
CA LEU A 43 -62.41 62.97 -38.85
C LEU A 43 -62.51 63.82 -40.13
N LEU A 44 -61.46 63.85 -40.94
CA LEU A 44 -61.43 64.59 -42.21
C LEU A 44 -62.30 63.91 -43.28
N LEU A 45 -62.36 62.58 -43.32
CA LEU A 45 -63.24 61.81 -44.20
C LEU A 45 -64.72 62.04 -43.84
N ASP A 46 -65.05 62.01 -42.55
CA ASP A 46 -66.40 62.30 -42.04
C ASP A 46 -66.80 63.76 -42.34
N ALA A 47 -65.87 64.71 -42.23
CA ALA A 47 -66.11 66.09 -42.61
C ALA A 47 -66.29 66.27 -44.13
N GLN A 48 -65.54 65.52 -44.94
CA GLN A 48 -65.70 65.50 -46.39
C GLN A 48 -67.06 64.90 -46.78
N SER A 49 -67.48 63.80 -46.17
CA SER A 49 -68.79 63.17 -46.45
C SER A 49 -69.95 64.10 -46.06
N ALA A 50 -69.87 64.76 -44.90
CA ALA A 50 -70.83 65.78 -44.47
C ALA A 50 -70.83 67.04 -45.36
N GLY A 51 -69.66 67.46 -45.85
CA GLY A 51 -69.54 68.58 -46.80
C GLY A 51 -70.11 68.27 -48.18
N LEU A 52 -70.01 67.02 -48.64
CA LEU A 52 -70.61 66.54 -49.89
C LEU A 52 -72.14 66.44 -49.77
N SER A 53 -72.66 65.89 -48.66
CA SER A 53 -74.10 65.77 -48.43
C SER A 53 -74.78 67.14 -48.22
N ALA A 54 -74.12 68.09 -47.57
CA ALA A 54 -74.59 69.48 -47.49
C ALA A 54 -74.60 70.20 -48.86
N GLY A 55 -73.61 69.93 -49.72
CA GLY A 55 -73.56 70.44 -51.10
C GLY A 55 -74.66 69.87 -52.00
N LEU A 56 -75.11 68.64 -51.75
CA LEU A 56 -76.25 68.00 -52.42
C LEU A 56 -77.62 68.54 -51.93
N SER A 57 -77.72 69.00 -50.68
CA SER A 57 -78.94 69.62 -50.12
C SER A 57 -79.09 71.10 -50.54
N ASN A 58 -77.98 71.78 -50.79
CA ASN A 58 -77.96 73.20 -51.19
C ASN A 58 -78.39 73.49 -52.64
N THR A 59 -78.76 72.47 -53.44
CA THR A 59 -79.37 72.68 -54.76
C THR A 59 -80.91 72.85 -54.70
N ALA A 60 -81.52 72.78 -53.51
CA ALA A 60 -82.97 72.84 -53.35
C ALA A 60 -83.42 73.64 -52.12
N ASN A 61 -82.90 74.86 -51.92
CA ASN A 61 -83.63 75.96 -51.27
C ASN A 61 -82.76 77.22 -51.15
N ASP A 62 -82.97 78.16 -52.07
CA ASP A 62 -82.63 79.57 -51.85
C ASP A 62 -83.83 80.41 -52.31
N TYR A 63 -84.79 80.62 -51.40
CA TYR A 63 -85.73 81.73 -51.48
C TYR A 63 -85.97 82.34 -50.09
N ARG A 64 -85.45 83.57 -49.92
CA ARG A 64 -85.84 84.61 -48.92
C ARG A 64 -85.56 84.24 -47.44
N SER A 65 -85.25 85.16 -46.52
CA SER A 65 -85.55 86.59 -46.44
C SER A 65 -84.61 87.30 -45.47
N THR A 66 -84.26 88.52 -45.85
CA THR A 66 -83.67 89.63 -45.10
C THR A 66 -84.48 90.03 -43.85
N GLY A 67 -83.80 90.53 -42.82
CA GLY A 67 -84.36 91.29 -41.68
C GLY A 67 -83.32 91.48 -40.56
N SER A 68 -82.43 92.48 -40.64
CA SER A 68 -82.48 93.76 -39.90
C SER A 68 -82.88 93.67 -38.41
N SER A 69 -81.97 94.05 -37.49
CA SER A 69 -82.11 95.25 -36.64
C SER A 69 -80.94 95.42 -35.68
N THR A 70 -80.68 96.69 -35.39
CA THR A 70 -79.59 97.38 -34.69
C THR A 70 -79.46 97.10 -33.18
N PRO A 71 -78.37 97.58 -32.53
CA PRO A 71 -77.95 97.22 -31.17
C PRO A 71 -78.48 98.19 -30.09
N THR A 72 -78.60 97.71 -28.85
CA THR A 72 -78.71 98.58 -27.66
C THR A 72 -78.04 97.93 -26.44
N PRO A 73 -77.16 98.65 -25.70
CA PRO A 73 -76.48 98.16 -24.51
C PRO A 73 -77.18 98.60 -23.21
N SER A 74 -76.99 97.86 -22.12
CA SER A 74 -77.16 98.40 -20.77
C SER A 74 -76.39 97.57 -19.73
N HIS A 75 -75.67 98.30 -18.88
CA HIS A 75 -74.86 97.87 -17.75
C HIS A 75 -75.74 97.51 -16.53
N LEU A 76 -75.25 96.65 -15.63
CA LEU A 76 -74.87 96.96 -14.23
C LEU A 76 -74.74 95.71 -13.32
N ALA A 77 -73.72 95.77 -12.46
CA ALA A 77 -73.60 95.22 -11.10
C ALA A 77 -73.24 93.73 -10.82
N SER A 78 -72.00 93.57 -10.35
CA SER A 78 -71.37 92.57 -9.44
C SER A 78 -72.18 92.32 -8.13
N PRO A 79 -72.00 91.24 -7.29
CA PRO A 79 -70.72 90.58 -6.98
C PRO A 79 -70.66 89.04 -6.71
N ARG A 80 -69.45 88.51 -6.96
CA ARG A 80 -68.70 87.41 -6.29
C ARG A 80 -69.49 86.40 -5.44
N THR A 81 -69.49 85.12 -5.86
CA THR A 81 -68.65 84.03 -5.30
C THR A 81 -68.63 82.79 -6.23
N THR A 82 -67.43 82.22 -6.34
CA THR A 82 -66.93 81.02 -7.08
C THR A 82 -67.91 80.07 -7.78
N MET A 83 -68.00 80.17 -9.11
CA MET A 83 -68.50 79.09 -9.99
C MET A 83 -67.33 78.54 -10.82
N THR A 84 -67.13 77.22 -10.78
CA THR A 84 -66.27 76.49 -11.73
C THR A 84 -66.72 76.85 -13.15
N ILE A 85 -65.88 77.58 -13.87
CA ILE A 85 -66.16 78.06 -15.22
C ILE A 85 -66.08 76.84 -16.15
N PRO A 86 -67.18 76.39 -16.78
CA PRO A 86 -67.05 75.44 -17.88
C PRO A 86 -66.26 76.15 -18.99
N ILE A 87 -65.04 75.69 -19.25
CA ILE A 87 -64.28 76.13 -20.42
C ILE A 87 -65.11 75.72 -21.62
N ARG A 88 -65.83 76.69 -22.21
CA ARG A 88 -66.51 76.50 -23.49
C ARG A 88 -65.46 76.08 -24.49
N GLN A 89 -65.47 74.81 -24.88
CA GLN A 89 -64.69 74.37 -26.01
C GLN A 89 -65.09 75.25 -27.21
N PRO A 90 -64.11 75.85 -27.92
CA PRO A 90 -64.43 76.58 -29.13
C PRO A 90 -65.20 75.65 -30.05
N THR A 91 -66.36 76.10 -30.54
CA THR A 91 -67.17 75.31 -31.47
C THR A 91 -66.27 74.96 -32.65
N ARG A 92 -66.06 73.66 -32.89
CA ARG A 92 -65.22 73.21 -34.00
C ARG A 92 -65.84 73.78 -35.28
N LYS A 93 -65.09 74.68 -35.95
CA LYS A 93 -65.53 75.25 -37.22
C LYS A 93 -65.74 74.08 -38.18
N LYS A 94 -66.91 74.01 -38.82
CA LYS A 94 -67.21 72.99 -39.83
C LYS A 94 -66.10 73.03 -40.87
N ILE A 95 -65.36 71.94 -41.00
CA ILE A 95 -64.22 71.85 -41.91
C ILE A 95 -64.78 72.01 -43.33
N SER A 96 -64.25 72.98 -44.07
CA SER A 96 -64.70 73.19 -45.45
C SER A 96 -64.23 72.03 -46.32
N LEU A 97 -64.99 71.68 -47.36
CA LEU A 97 -64.67 70.57 -48.26
C LEU A 97 -63.25 70.63 -48.83
N LYS A 98 -62.78 71.85 -49.18
CA LYS A 98 -61.40 72.09 -49.65
C LYS A 98 -60.36 71.88 -48.54
N GLY A 99 -60.70 72.24 -47.30
CA GLY A 99 -59.87 72.01 -46.12
C GLY A 99 -59.74 70.52 -45.77
N ALA A 100 -60.85 69.77 -45.85
CA ALA A 100 -60.88 68.32 -45.63
C ALA A 100 -60.00 67.59 -46.66
N ARG A 101 -60.16 67.88 -47.95
CA ARG A 101 -59.37 67.26 -49.03
C ARG A 101 -57.86 67.51 -48.90
N ARG A 102 -57.47 68.75 -48.59
CA ARG A 102 -56.05 69.09 -48.38
C ARG A 102 -55.50 68.47 -47.09
N GLY A 103 -56.34 68.39 -46.05
CA GLY A 103 -56.01 67.72 -44.80
C GLY A 103 -55.73 66.24 -45.00
N ILE A 104 -56.59 65.54 -45.75
CA ILE A 104 -56.44 64.10 -46.05
C ILE A 104 -55.13 63.82 -46.78
N LEU A 105 -54.79 64.64 -47.78
CA LEU A 105 -53.52 64.49 -48.50
C LEU A 105 -52.32 64.66 -47.55
N LYS A 106 -52.36 65.69 -46.70
CA LYS A 106 -51.29 65.98 -45.74
C LYS A 106 -51.13 64.87 -44.68
N SER A 107 -52.22 64.39 -44.09
CA SER A 107 -52.16 63.32 -43.09
C SER A 107 -51.79 61.97 -43.72
N MET A 108 -52.12 61.74 -45.00
CA MET A 108 -51.64 60.57 -45.75
C MET A 108 -50.13 60.64 -45.99
N ASP A 109 -49.60 61.79 -46.40
CA ASP A 109 -48.15 62.01 -46.56
C ASP A 109 -47.41 61.86 -45.22
N GLU A 110 -47.96 62.41 -44.13
CA GLU A 110 -47.40 62.26 -42.78
C GLU A 110 -47.40 60.79 -42.33
N LEU A 111 -48.47 60.03 -42.59
CA LEU A 111 -48.53 58.61 -42.29
C LEU A 111 -47.50 57.82 -43.12
N LEU A 112 -47.30 58.17 -44.38
CA LEU A 112 -46.29 57.56 -45.24
C LEU A 112 -44.87 57.80 -44.67
N THR A 113 -44.54 59.04 -44.30
CA THR A 113 -43.24 59.34 -43.69
C THR A 113 -43.03 58.61 -42.36
N LEU A 114 -44.08 58.47 -41.54
CA LEU A 114 -44.04 57.71 -40.30
C LEU A 114 -43.80 56.21 -40.55
N LYS A 115 -44.42 55.64 -41.60
CA LYS A 115 -44.19 54.25 -42.00
C LYS A 115 -42.80 54.01 -42.58
N GLU A 116 -42.23 54.97 -43.29
CA GLU A 116 -40.83 54.91 -43.72
C GLU A 116 -39.86 54.91 -42.53
N GLU A 117 -40.13 55.73 -41.52
CA GLU A 117 -39.32 55.76 -40.29
C GLU A 117 -39.46 54.48 -39.46
N GLU A 118 -40.68 53.96 -39.33
CA GLU A 118 -40.94 52.64 -38.73
C GLU A 118 -40.11 51.56 -39.41
N ARG A 119 -40.12 51.52 -40.75
CA ARG A 119 -39.33 50.56 -41.52
C ARG A 119 -37.83 50.68 -41.24
N ARG A 120 -37.28 51.90 -41.18
CA ARG A 120 -35.86 52.10 -40.86
C ARG A 120 -35.51 51.56 -39.48
N ILE A 121 -36.35 51.82 -38.49
CA ILE A 121 -36.16 51.33 -37.12
C ILE A 121 -36.22 49.81 -37.10
N VAL A 122 -37.20 49.19 -37.79
CA VAL A 122 -37.27 47.73 -37.95
C VAL A 122 -36.00 47.17 -38.57
N ASP A 123 -35.50 47.77 -39.66
CA ASP A 123 -34.33 47.27 -40.37
C ASP A 123 -33.06 47.29 -39.49
N VAL A 124 -32.86 48.37 -38.71
CA VAL A 124 -31.75 48.49 -37.75
C VAL A 124 -31.86 47.43 -36.65
N GLU A 125 -33.06 47.24 -36.11
CA GLU A 125 -33.33 46.38 -34.96
C GLU A 125 -33.30 44.88 -35.35
N ILE A 126 -33.63 44.56 -36.60
CA ILE A 126 -33.35 43.26 -37.24
C ILE A 126 -31.84 43.06 -37.38
N GLY A 127 -31.11 44.08 -37.82
CA GLY A 127 -29.64 44.06 -37.91
C GLY A 127 -29.00 43.70 -36.57
N HIS A 128 -29.37 44.43 -35.51
CA HIS A 128 -28.88 44.18 -34.14
C HIS A 128 -29.18 42.75 -33.66
N ARG A 129 -30.40 42.24 -33.88
CA ARG A 129 -30.77 40.85 -33.52
C ARG A 129 -29.96 39.83 -34.29
N ARG A 130 -29.75 40.05 -35.59
CA ARG A 130 -28.95 39.14 -36.41
C ARG A 130 -27.50 39.09 -35.95
N ASP A 131 -26.93 40.23 -35.57
CA ASP A 131 -25.57 40.30 -35.04
C ASP A 131 -25.45 39.59 -33.69
N ALA A 132 -26.42 39.80 -32.79
CA ALA A 132 -26.49 39.10 -31.51
C ALA A 132 -26.62 37.57 -31.68
N VAL A 133 -27.48 37.11 -32.61
CA VAL A 133 -27.61 35.67 -32.91
C VAL A 133 -26.29 35.10 -33.42
N ARG A 134 -25.61 35.81 -34.33
CA ARG A 134 -24.30 35.39 -34.86
C ARG A 134 -23.24 35.27 -33.76
N GLU A 135 -23.24 36.20 -32.80
CA GLU A 135 -22.33 36.17 -31.66
C GLU A 135 -22.64 34.96 -30.75
N VAL A 136 -23.92 34.70 -30.47
CA VAL A 136 -24.37 33.52 -29.71
C VAL A 136 -23.96 32.22 -30.42
N ASP A 137 -24.15 32.12 -31.74
CA ASP A 137 -23.73 30.94 -32.51
C ASP A 137 -22.21 30.75 -32.48
N ALA A 138 -21.44 31.83 -32.50
CA ALA A 138 -19.99 31.78 -32.32
C ALA A 138 -19.60 31.30 -30.91
N PHE A 139 -20.36 31.64 -29.87
CA PHE A 139 -20.14 31.09 -28.54
C PHE A 139 -20.55 29.61 -28.44
N ILE A 140 -21.68 29.21 -29.01
CA ILE A 140 -22.14 27.82 -29.02
C ILE A 140 -21.14 26.90 -29.73
N SER A 141 -20.60 27.33 -30.88
CA SER A 141 -19.58 26.56 -31.61
C SER A 141 -18.28 26.44 -30.81
N LYS A 142 -17.82 27.51 -30.15
CA LYS A 142 -16.66 27.47 -29.25
C LYS A 142 -16.90 26.52 -28.07
N GLN A 143 -18.07 26.57 -27.44
CA GLN A 143 -18.42 25.67 -26.33
C GLN A 143 -18.39 24.21 -26.77
N LYS A 144 -19.07 23.86 -27.87
CA LYS A 144 -19.07 22.50 -28.40
C LYS A 144 -17.67 22.00 -28.76
N GLY A 145 -16.84 22.86 -29.36
CA GLY A 145 -15.44 22.54 -29.66
C GLY A 145 -14.64 22.22 -28.40
N LEU A 146 -14.76 23.04 -27.34
CA LEU A 146 -14.08 22.81 -26.07
C LEU A 146 -14.58 21.55 -25.35
N GLU A 147 -15.90 21.29 -25.34
CA GLU A 147 -16.47 20.07 -24.76
C GLU A 147 -15.97 18.81 -25.48
N SER A 148 -15.87 18.85 -26.82
CA SER A 148 -15.31 17.75 -27.60
C SER A 148 -13.84 17.50 -27.29
N VAL A 149 -13.01 18.55 -27.22
CA VAL A 149 -11.58 18.41 -26.89
C VAL A 149 -11.39 17.91 -25.45
N LEU A 150 -12.19 18.40 -24.52
CA LEU A 150 -12.13 17.96 -23.12
C LEU A 150 -12.47 16.48 -22.98
N THR A 151 -13.55 16.02 -23.61
CA THR A 151 -13.97 14.61 -23.54
C THR A 151 -12.97 13.68 -24.23
N GLU A 152 -12.36 14.10 -25.33
CA GLU A 152 -11.31 13.33 -26.01
C GLU A 152 -10.04 13.23 -25.14
N ALA A 153 -9.56 14.37 -24.64
CA ALA A 153 -8.38 14.43 -23.78
C ALA A 153 -8.55 13.59 -22.50
N GLN A 154 -9.75 13.62 -21.90
CA GLN A 154 -10.05 12.82 -20.71
C GLN A 154 -10.08 11.32 -21.01
N ARG A 155 -10.65 10.89 -22.14
CA ARG A 155 -10.72 9.47 -22.51
C ARG A 155 -9.36 8.89 -22.85
N GLU A 156 -8.57 9.56 -23.67
CA GLU A 156 -7.31 9.01 -24.18
C GLU A 156 -6.27 8.89 -23.06
N HIS A 157 -6.02 9.97 -22.32
CA HIS A 157 -4.91 10.01 -21.37
C HIS A 157 -5.19 9.20 -20.09
N GLU A 158 -6.41 9.26 -19.54
CA GLU A 158 -6.75 8.51 -18.33
C GLU A 158 -6.86 7.02 -18.60
N SER A 159 -7.50 6.61 -19.72
CA SER A 159 -7.64 5.19 -20.07
C SER A 159 -6.28 4.53 -20.31
N LEU A 160 -5.40 5.15 -21.09
CA LEU A 160 -4.08 4.60 -21.36
C LEU A 160 -3.22 4.54 -20.10
N ARG A 161 -3.26 5.59 -19.26
CA ARG A 161 -2.52 5.62 -17.99
C ARG A 161 -3.02 4.56 -17.01
N ILE A 162 -4.33 4.41 -16.86
CA ILE A 162 -4.93 3.37 -16.01
C ILE A 162 -4.54 1.98 -16.52
N GLN A 163 -4.63 1.73 -17.84
CA GLN A 163 -4.25 0.43 -18.40
C GLN A 163 -2.76 0.12 -18.22
N ASN A 164 -1.88 1.12 -18.39
CA ASN A 164 -0.45 0.97 -18.16
C ASN A 164 -0.14 0.64 -16.69
N LEU A 165 -0.70 1.41 -15.75
CA LEU A 165 -0.55 1.16 -14.31
C LEU A 165 -1.12 -0.20 -13.90
N GLN A 166 -2.26 -0.61 -14.47
CA GLN A 166 -2.81 -1.94 -14.23
C GLN A 166 -1.92 -3.06 -14.77
N ARG A 167 -1.32 -2.88 -15.95
CA ARG A 167 -0.36 -3.85 -16.51
C ARG A 167 0.89 -3.96 -15.65
N GLU A 168 1.44 -2.83 -15.21
CA GLU A 168 2.60 -2.78 -14.33
C GLU A 168 2.30 -3.41 -12.95
N SER A 169 1.16 -3.07 -12.35
CA SER A 169 0.70 -3.66 -11.09
C SER A 169 0.59 -5.18 -11.17
N ARG A 170 -0.08 -5.71 -12.21
CA ARG A 170 -0.17 -7.16 -12.43
C ARG A 170 1.20 -7.82 -12.66
N ASN A 171 2.15 -7.11 -13.27
CA ASN A 171 3.50 -7.62 -13.48
C ASN A 171 4.29 -7.67 -12.17
N LEU A 172 4.21 -6.62 -11.35
CA LEU A 172 4.81 -6.57 -10.02
C LEU A 172 4.21 -7.63 -9.10
N GLU A 173 2.89 -7.83 -9.12
CA GLU A 173 2.21 -8.86 -8.33
C GLU A 173 2.72 -10.27 -8.68
N LYS A 174 2.88 -10.58 -9.97
CA LYS A 174 3.50 -11.85 -10.40
C LYS A 174 4.93 -11.98 -9.89
N HIS A 175 5.73 -10.93 -10.02
CA HIS A 175 7.13 -10.96 -9.55
C HIS A 175 7.24 -11.13 -8.04
N ILE A 176 6.35 -10.47 -7.27
CA ILE A 176 6.25 -10.65 -5.82
C ILE A 176 5.92 -12.11 -5.50
N MET A 177 4.91 -12.68 -6.16
CA MET A 177 4.51 -14.07 -5.95
C MET A 177 5.67 -15.05 -6.27
N ASP A 178 6.42 -14.81 -7.35
CA ASP A 178 7.58 -15.64 -7.71
C ASP A 178 8.70 -15.55 -6.64
N LEU A 179 9.00 -14.35 -6.15
CA LEU A 179 9.98 -14.14 -5.08
C LEU A 179 9.53 -14.76 -3.75
N GLU A 180 8.25 -14.67 -3.43
CA GLU A 180 7.67 -15.31 -2.24
C GLU A 180 7.76 -16.85 -2.32
N ASN A 181 7.50 -17.42 -3.51
CA ASN A 181 7.67 -18.85 -3.75
C ASN A 181 9.13 -19.28 -3.59
N GLN A 182 10.08 -18.53 -4.17
CA GLN A 182 11.52 -18.79 -4.01
C GLN A 182 11.95 -18.67 -2.54
N LEU A 183 11.45 -17.67 -1.81
CA LEU A 183 11.72 -17.52 -0.39
C LEU A 183 11.16 -18.69 0.42
N GLY A 184 9.95 -19.15 0.08
CA GLY A 184 9.33 -20.32 0.69
C GLY A 184 10.17 -21.58 0.49
N GLU A 185 10.66 -21.80 -0.73
CA GLU A 185 11.53 -22.92 -1.08
C GLU A 185 12.86 -22.86 -0.31
N MET A 186 13.55 -21.72 -0.32
CA MET A 186 14.81 -21.54 0.42
C MET A 186 14.61 -21.76 1.92
N LYS A 187 13.52 -21.25 2.51
CA LYS A 187 13.19 -21.47 3.92
C LYS A 187 12.90 -22.95 4.23
N ALA A 188 12.25 -23.68 3.31
CA ALA A 188 12.02 -25.11 3.47
C ALA A 188 13.35 -25.90 3.46
N ARG A 189 14.23 -25.62 2.49
CA ARG A 189 15.57 -26.22 2.42
C ARG A 189 16.41 -25.92 3.67
N HIS A 190 16.37 -24.67 4.14
CA HIS A 190 17.06 -24.28 5.38
C HIS A 190 16.57 -25.07 6.60
N ARG A 191 15.25 -25.23 6.76
CA ARG A 191 14.68 -26.06 7.85
C ARG A 191 15.10 -27.53 7.73
N GLN A 192 15.13 -28.08 6.51
CA GLN A 192 15.62 -29.44 6.29
C GLN A 192 17.09 -29.59 6.72
N MET A 193 17.96 -28.68 6.30
CA MET A 193 19.38 -28.71 6.69
C MET A 193 19.55 -28.60 8.22
N LEU A 194 18.79 -27.74 8.90
CA LEU A 194 18.84 -27.65 10.36
C LEU A 194 18.40 -28.96 11.04
N ASN A 195 17.38 -29.63 10.51
CA ASN A 195 16.94 -30.92 11.02
C ASN A 195 18.01 -32.00 10.81
N GLU A 196 18.71 -32.00 9.66
CA GLU A 196 19.83 -32.91 9.41
C GLU A 196 21.02 -32.65 10.35
N ILE A 197 21.37 -31.38 10.59
CA ILE A 197 22.43 -30.99 11.54
C ILE A 197 22.09 -31.48 12.95
N THR A 198 20.87 -31.23 13.42
CA THR A 198 20.45 -31.65 14.76
C THR A 198 20.42 -33.18 14.90
N HIS A 199 19.98 -33.91 13.87
CA HIS A 199 20.03 -35.36 13.85
C HIS A 199 21.47 -35.90 13.93
N LEU A 200 22.40 -35.34 13.13
CA LEU A 200 23.81 -35.73 13.17
C LEU A 200 24.44 -35.42 14.52
N GLN A 201 24.15 -34.25 15.09
CA GLN A 201 24.65 -33.86 16.41
C GLN A 201 24.16 -34.83 17.50
N ASN A 202 22.86 -35.13 17.53
CA ASN A 202 22.30 -36.10 18.48
C ASN A 202 22.91 -37.50 18.31
N SER A 203 23.22 -37.91 17.07
CA SER A 203 23.90 -39.18 16.79
C SER A 203 25.34 -39.21 17.33
N ILE A 204 26.09 -38.13 17.12
CA ILE A 204 27.45 -37.98 17.64
C ILE A 204 27.43 -37.96 19.16
N ASP A 205 26.55 -37.17 19.78
CA ASP A 205 26.44 -37.07 21.23
C ASP A 205 26.05 -38.40 21.87
N SER A 206 25.14 -39.16 21.24
CA SER A 206 24.79 -40.51 21.70
C SER A 206 25.98 -41.47 21.63
N LYS A 207 26.75 -41.45 20.54
CA LYS A 207 27.97 -42.27 20.38
C LYS A 207 29.04 -41.87 21.40
N LEU A 208 29.29 -40.57 21.58
CA LEU A 208 30.24 -40.05 22.56
C LEU A 208 29.82 -40.40 23.98
N SER A 209 28.54 -40.34 24.31
CA SER A 209 28.01 -40.77 25.60
C SER A 209 28.24 -42.26 25.84
N SER A 210 27.93 -43.11 24.85
CA SER A 210 28.18 -44.56 24.92
C SER A 210 29.66 -44.89 25.09
N TYR A 211 30.56 -44.19 24.37
CA TYR A 211 32.00 -44.38 24.54
C TYR A 211 32.51 -43.86 25.88
N ARG A 212 32.00 -42.74 26.38
CA ARG A 212 32.33 -42.22 27.71
C ARG A 212 31.90 -43.18 28.81
N GLU A 213 30.70 -43.75 28.70
CA GLU A 213 30.18 -44.74 29.65
C GLU A 213 31.02 -46.03 29.60
N SER A 214 31.34 -46.52 28.40
CA SER A 214 32.19 -47.70 28.22
C SER A 214 33.60 -47.47 28.78
N LEU A 215 34.16 -46.28 28.58
CA LEU A 215 35.46 -45.90 29.14
C LEU A 215 35.40 -45.80 30.67
N ALA A 216 34.32 -45.24 31.22
CA ALA A 216 34.08 -45.16 32.66
C ALA A 216 33.97 -46.56 33.30
N LEU A 217 33.29 -47.50 32.61
CA LEU A 217 33.21 -48.90 33.03
C LEU A 217 34.60 -49.55 33.07
N VAL A 218 35.41 -49.38 32.02
CA VAL A 218 36.79 -49.89 31.99
C VAL A 218 37.62 -49.26 33.11
N HIS A 219 37.54 -47.95 33.34
CA HIS A 219 38.24 -47.31 34.45
C HIS A 219 37.84 -47.89 35.81
N LYS A 220 36.56 -48.19 36.01
CA LYS A 220 36.06 -48.82 37.23
C LYS A 220 36.61 -50.24 37.38
N ASP A 221 36.58 -51.04 36.33
CA ASP A 221 37.12 -52.41 36.33
C ASP A 221 38.62 -52.41 36.62
N VAL A 222 39.36 -51.47 36.02
CA VAL A 222 40.78 -51.24 36.29
C VAL A 222 41.02 -50.87 37.75
N GLN A 223 40.21 -49.97 38.32
CA GLN A 223 40.34 -49.59 39.72
C GLN A 223 40.10 -50.78 40.65
N ILE A 224 39.08 -51.60 40.38
CA ILE A 224 38.80 -52.82 41.14
C ILE A 224 39.97 -53.81 41.02
N TYR A 225 40.46 -54.04 39.80
CA TYR A 225 41.58 -54.93 39.52
C TYR A 225 42.87 -54.50 40.25
N LEU A 226 43.16 -53.20 40.31
CA LEU A 226 44.34 -52.67 41.01
C LEU A 226 44.18 -52.64 42.53
N GLN A 227 42.95 -52.52 43.04
CA GLN A 227 42.64 -52.62 44.48
C GLN A 227 42.84 -54.05 45.00
N SER A 228 42.31 -55.04 44.27
CA SER A 228 42.42 -56.46 44.62
C SER A 228 43.01 -57.24 43.44
N PRO A 229 44.34 -57.28 43.28
CA PRO A 229 44.95 -58.03 42.20
C PRO A 229 44.72 -59.54 42.40
N PRO A 230 44.42 -60.30 41.34
CA PRO A 230 44.09 -61.73 41.44
C PRO A 230 45.27 -62.59 41.91
N ILE A 231 46.48 -62.08 41.78
CA ILE A 231 47.72 -62.78 42.14
C ILE A 231 48.26 -62.17 43.43
N GLN A 232 48.44 -63.02 44.44
CA GLN A 232 49.01 -62.64 45.73
C GLN A 232 50.50 -62.31 45.58
N PRO A 233 51.03 -61.34 46.36
CA PRO A 233 52.44 -60.99 46.30
C PRO A 233 53.31 -62.18 46.71
N LEU A 234 54.35 -62.48 45.93
CA LEU A 234 55.37 -63.43 46.38
C LEU A 234 56.17 -62.85 47.54
N ARG A 235 56.22 -63.59 48.65
CA ARG A 235 56.92 -63.19 49.89
C ARG A 235 58.45 -63.24 49.79
N PHE A 236 59.01 -63.53 48.61
CA PHE A 236 60.45 -63.78 48.43
C PHE A 236 61.26 -62.55 48.02
N THR A 237 60.62 -61.40 47.79
CA THR A 237 61.33 -60.17 47.38
C THR A 237 61.96 -59.50 48.62
N THR A 238 63.19 -59.86 48.94
CA THR A 238 63.98 -59.31 50.06
C THR A 238 64.71 -58.01 49.68
N SER A 239 64.04 -57.09 49.00
CA SER A 239 64.64 -55.84 48.52
C SER A 239 63.98 -54.65 49.20
N ASP A 240 64.80 -53.75 49.76
CA ASP A 240 64.41 -52.49 50.44
C ASP A 240 63.69 -51.46 49.52
N THR A 241 63.39 -51.83 48.27
CA THR A 241 62.63 -50.97 47.35
C THR A 241 61.12 -51.10 47.58
N PRO A 242 60.35 -49.99 47.62
CA PRO A 242 58.90 -50.06 47.81
C PRO A 242 58.24 -50.83 46.65
N THR A 243 57.72 -52.02 46.96
CA THR A 243 57.04 -52.92 46.02
C THR A 243 55.69 -52.36 45.57
N PHE A 244 55.19 -52.74 44.38
CA PHE A 244 53.87 -52.36 43.88
C PHE A 244 52.73 -52.49 44.92
N TYR A 245 52.78 -53.55 45.74
CA TYR A 245 51.80 -53.84 46.78
C TYR A 245 51.91 -52.96 48.04
N THR A 246 53.05 -52.29 48.29
CA THR A 246 53.22 -51.37 49.43
C THR A 246 52.66 -49.98 49.14
N LEU A 247 52.45 -49.64 47.86
CA LEU A 247 51.83 -48.39 47.45
C LEU A 247 50.34 -48.38 47.77
N HIS A 248 49.81 -47.21 48.15
CA HIS A 248 48.38 -47.03 48.37
C HIS A 248 47.59 -47.34 47.09
N PRO A 249 46.46 -48.09 47.14
CA PRO A 249 45.75 -48.55 45.95
C PRO A 249 45.40 -47.45 44.92
N LYS A 250 45.07 -46.24 45.37
CA LYS A 250 44.78 -45.07 44.49
C LYS A 250 45.97 -44.54 43.68
N ARG A 251 47.21 -44.87 44.08
CA ARG A 251 48.44 -44.46 43.38
C ARG A 251 48.98 -45.55 42.46
N ARG A 252 48.34 -46.72 42.41
CA ARG A 252 48.71 -47.82 41.52
C ARG A 252 48.14 -47.54 40.13
N THR A 253 48.95 -47.74 39.09
CA THR A 253 48.48 -47.72 37.69
C THR A 253 48.69 -49.10 37.05
N LEU A 254 48.01 -49.34 35.91
CA LEU A 254 48.18 -50.58 35.16
C LEU A 254 49.60 -50.76 34.64
N GLU A 255 50.27 -49.68 34.23
CA GLU A 255 51.66 -49.78 33.78
C GLU A 255 52.57 -50.31 34.90
N MET A 256 52.40 -49.82 36.12
CA MET A 256 53.16 -50.28 37.29
C MET A 256 52.88 -51.75 37.62
N ALA A 257 51.62 -52.18 37.54
CA ALA A 257 51.25 -53.57 37.78
C ALA A 257 51.90 -54.52 36.75
N LYS A 258 51.83 -54.12 35.47
CA LYS A 258 52.44 -54.87 34.36
C LYS A 258 53.95 -55.00 34.53
N GLU A 259 54.63 -53.92 34.85
CA GLU A 259 56.07 -53.92 35.08
C GLU A 259 56.46 -54.81 36.26
N HIS A 260 55.74 -54.70 37.39
CA HIS A 260 55.98 -55.51 38.57
C HIS A 260 55.88 -57.02 38.27
N TRP A 261 54.78 -57.47 37.65
CA TRP A 261 54.61 -58.89 37.33
C TRP A 261 55.56 -59.38 36.25
N HIS A 262 55.99 -58.51 35.34
CA HIS A 262 57.03 -58.85 34.39
C HIS A 262 58.36 -59.15 35.10
N ASN A 263 58.75 -58.29 36.03
CA ASN A 263 59.96 -58.44 36.84
C ASN A 263 59.89 -59.63 37.79
N GLU A 264 58.72 -59.88 38.37
CA GLU A 264 58.48 -61.07 39.20
C GLU A 264 58.60 -62.36 38.37
N GLY A 265 58.05 -62.36 37.16
CA GLY A 265 58.16 -63.47 36.22
C GLY A 265 59.60 -63.74 35.75
N THR A 266 60.42 -62.71 35.53
CA THR A 266 61.85 -62.90 35.20
C THR A 266 62.61 -63.51 36.38
N LEU A 267 62.36 -63.03 37.60
CA LEU A 267 62.99 -63.54 38.82
C LEU A 267 62.61 -65.01 39.10
N LEU A 268 61.33 -65.37 38.95
CA LEU A 268 60.88 -66.76 39.05
C LEU A 268 61.55 -67.66 38.01
N ARG A 269 61.68 -67.20 36.76
CA ARG A 269 62.40 -67.95 35.71
C ARG A 269 63.86 -68.18 36.09
N GLN A 270 64.54 -67.17 36.63
CA GLN A 270 65.91 -67.31 37.09
C GLN A 270 66.02 -68.31 38.25
N ARG A 271 65.13 -68.23 39.24
CA ARG A 271 65.11 -69.15 40.38
C ARG A 271 64.83 -70.59 39.94
N ARG A 272 63.91 -70.79 39.00
CA ARG A 272 63.65 -72.10 38.40
C ARG A 272 64.90 -72.66 37.73
N ARG A 273 65.61 -71.86 36.91
CA ARG A 273 66.87 -72.30 36.29
C ARG A 273 67.91 -72.72 37.33
N LYS A 274 68.02 -71.98 38.43
CA LYS A 274 68.91 -72.34 39.54
C LYS A 274 68.49 -73.67 40.19
N ALA A 275 67.21 -73.84 40.51
CA ALA A 275 66.70 -75.07 41.08
C ALA A 275 66.86 -76.28 40.12
N ASP A 276 66.61 -76.10 38.82
CA ASP A 276 66.80 -77.16 37.82
C ASP A 276 68.28 -77.59 37.73
N HIS A 277 69.20 -76.62 37.84
CA HIS A 277 70.63 -76.89 37.92
C HIS A 277 71.00 -77.65 39.21
N GLU A 278 70.51 -77.21 40.36
CA GLU A 278 70.71 -77.88 41.66
C GLU A 278 70.15 -79.30 41.66
N ILE A 279 68.95 -79.52 41.12
CA ILE A 279 68.34 -80.86 40.99
C ILE A 279 69.21 -81.76 40.11
N SER A 280 69.75 -81.23 39.01
CA SER A 280 70.63 -81.98 38.12
C SER A 280 71.92 -82.38 38.85
N ALA A 281 72.54 -81.45 39.56
CA ALA A 281 73.72 -81.70 40.38
C ALA A 281 73.45 -82.71 41.51
N LEU A 282 72.30 -82.62 42.19
CA LEU A 282 71.90 -83.57 43.24
C LEU A 282 71.60 -84.96 42.69
N LYS A 283 70.99 -85.08 41.51
CA LYS A 283 70.79 -86.39 40.85
C LYS A 283 72.11 -87.05 40.48
N GLU A 284 73.07 -86.27 39.99
CA GLU A 284 74.41 -86.76 39.70
C GLU A 284 75.13 -87.18 41.00
N GLY A 285 75.13 -86.32 42.02
CA GLY A 285 75.69 -86.60 43.34
C GLY A 285 75.04 -87.81 44.03
N GLY A 286 73.73 -87.99 43.87
CA GLY A 286 73.01 -89.17 44.38
C GLY A 286 73.45 -90.46 43.69
N ARG A 287 73.67 -90.42 42.36
CA ARG A 287 74.21 -91.58 41.61
C ARG A 287 75.62 -91.92 42.04
N THR A 288 76.49 -90.92 42.23
CA THR A 288 77.87 -91.15 42.69
C THR A 288 77.88 -91.69 44.13
N TRP A 289 77.04 -91.15 45.03
CA TRP A 289 76.92 -91.65 46.40
C TRP A 289 76.40 -93.09 46.48
N HIS A 290 75.41 -93.46 45.67
CA HIS A 290 74.93 -94.84 45.60
C HIS A 290 76.04 -95.80 45.14
N LYS A 291 76.87 -95.41 44.16
CA LYS A 291 78.06 -96.19 43.78
C LYS A 291 79.01 -96.35 44.96
N VAL A 292 79.32 -95.28 45.69
CA VAL A 292 80.19 -95.32 46.88
C VAL A 292 79.63 -96.27 47.95
N ILE A 293 78.35 -96.16 48.32
CA ILE A 293 77.71 -97.08 49.27
C ILE A 293 77.82 -98.53 48.78
N SER A 294 77.50 -98.80 47.50
CA SER A 294 77.59 -100.16 46.96
C SER A 294 79.01 -100.72 47.05
N THR A 295 80.03 -99.89 46.83
CA THR A 295 81.44 -100.30 46.96
C THR A 295 81.81 -100.59 48.40
N ILE A 296 81.39 -99.73 49.35
CA ILE A 296 81.61 -99.94 50.79
C ILE A 296 80.90 -101.21 51.26
N SER A 297 79.62 -101.40 50.94
CA SER A 297 78.88 -102.62 51.28
C SER A 297 79.47 -103.87 50.64
N SER A 298 79.96 -103.79 49.40
CA SER A 298 80.68 -104.91 48.76
C SER A 298 82.01 -105.22 49.46
N PHE A 299 82.70 -104.20 49.96
CA PHE A 299 83.93 -104.34 50.74
C PHE A 299 83.64 -104.93 52.12
N GLU A 300 82.64 -104.43 52.84
CA GLU A 300 82.20 -104.96 54.14
C GLU A 300 81.75 -106.41 54.04
N THR A 301 80.92 -106.76 53.05
CA THR A 301 80.52 -108.17 52.83
C THR A 301 81.70 -109.06 52.46
N SER A 302 82.66 -108.56 51.67
CA SER A 302 83.92 -109.26 51.39
C SER A 302 84.75 -109.47 52.66
N MET A 303 84.86 -108.45 53.51
CA MET A 303 85.56 -108.51 54.79
C MET A 303 84.88 -109.47 55.77
N GLN A 304 83.54 -109.41 55.89
CA GLN A 304 82.76 -110.31 56.73
C GLN A 304 82.84 -111.76 56.25
N LYS A 305 82.86 -112.02 54.95
CA LYS A 305 83.14 -113.35 54.38
C LYS A 305 84.53 -113.85 54.75
N LYS A 306 85.57 -113.02 54.58
CA LYS A 306 86.95 -113.37 54.97
C LYS A 306 87.04 -113.66 56.48
N MET A 307 86.40 -112.84 57.32
CA MET A 307 86.39 -113.03 58.77
C MET A 307 85.60 -114.29 59.18
N SER A 308 84.47 -114.58 58.53
CA SER A 308 83.72 -115.82 58.74
C SER A 308 84.49 -117.07 58.30
N GLN A 309 85.28 -116.99 57.22
CA GLN A 309 86.18 -118.07 56.81
C GLN A 309 87.31 -118.29 57.83
N ILE A 310 87.88 -117.22 58.38
CA ILE A 310 88.88 -117.31 59.45
C ILE A 310 88.28 -117.97 60.70
N ILE A 311 87.08 -117.56 61.12
CA ILE A 311 86.40 -118.13 62.30
C ILE A 311 86.01 -119.59 62.06
N ARG A 312 85.54 -119.94 60.86
CA ARG A 312 85.16 -121.33 60.51
C ARG A 312 86.39 -122.23 60.28
N GLY A 313 87.54 -121.66 59.90
CA GLY A 313 88.83 -122.34 59.89
C GLY A 313 89.38 -122.61 61.29
N PHE A 314 88.94 -121.87 62.31
CA PHE A 314 89.34 -122.07 63.71
C PHE A 314 88.49 -123.11 64.45
N SER A 315 87.32 -123.52 63.93
CA SER A 315 86.46 -124.57 64.53
C SER A 315 86.60 -125.95 63.86
N GLY A 316 87.61 -126.13 63.00
CA GLY A 316 87.88 -127.35 62.23
C GLY A 316 89.30 -127.88 62.38
N SER A 317 89.94 -127.61 63.52
CA SER A 317 91.20 -128.23 63.97
C SER A 317 91.06 -128.66 65.43
#